data_AF-A0A060T6Y6-F1
#
_entry.id   AF-A0A060T6Y6-F1
#
_cell.length_a   1.000
_cell.length_b   1.000
_cell.length_c   1.000
_cell.angle_alpha   90.00
_cell.angle_beta   90.00
_cell.angle_gamma   90.00
#
_symmetry.space_group_name_H-M   'P 1'
#
loop_
_entity.id
_entity.type
_entity.pdbx_description
1 polymer ?
#
loop_
_entity_poly.entity_id
_entity_poly.type
_entity_poly.pdbx_seq_one_letter_code
_entity_poly.pdbx_strand_id
1 'polypeptide(L)'
;MPRIQKVDEFIERSQALLLARPETTRITTTYSHKRAGQGDTANSGSRPAIFHVKTYDPVSGTCYRLRGSRTNQLSRVLSALGPRGVTVTKGQKGDNTEVRGFANIMANVDIEYSKTD
;
A
#
# COMPACT_ATOMS: atom_id res chain seq x y z
N MET A 1 16.68 3.19 -6.04
CA MET A 1 15.37 2.95 -5.39
C MET A 1 14.32 2.71 -6.48
N PRO A 2 13.96 1.46 -6.78
CA PRO A 2 13.00 1.15 -7.84
C PRO A 2 11.61 1.73 -7.55
N ARG A 3 11.10 2.50 -8.50
CA ARG A 3 9.75 3.08 -8.44
C ARG A 3 8.78 2.13 -9.10
N ILE A 4 7.85 1.60 -8.31
CA ILE A 4 6.81 0.69 -8.79
C ILE A 4 5.60 1.53 -9.22
N GLN A 5 5.07 1.26 -10.41
CA GLN A 5 3.90 1.99 -10.94
C GLN A 5 2.58 1.26 -10.66
N LYS A 6 2.61 -0.08 -10.67
CA LYS A 6 1.45 -0.92 -10.40
C LYS A 6 1.29 -1.16 -8.90
N VAL A 7 0.05 -1.05 -8.42
CA VAL A 7 -0.25 -1.25 -6.99
C VAL A 7 -0.09 -2.72 -6.61
N ASP A 8 -0.52 -3.62 -7.49
CA ASP A 8 -0.46 -5.07 -7.32
C ASP A 8 0.99 -5.56 -7.11
N GLU A 9 1.89 -5.16 -8.01
CA GLU A 9 3.33 -5.46 -7.90
C GLU A 9 3.95 -4.86 -6.62
N PHE A 10 3.47 -3.70 -6.17
CA PHE A 10 3.94 -3.10 -4.92
C PHE A 10 3.49 -3.92 -3.70
N ILE A 11 2.25 -4.40 -3.69
CA ILE A 11 1.70 -5.22 -2.60
C ILE A 11 2.46 -6.54 -2.51
N GLU A 12 2.63 -7.26 -3.63
CA GLU A 12 3.34 -8.55 -3.68
C GLU A 12 4.79 -8.44 -3.19
N ARG A 13 5.54 -7.44 -3.71
CA ARG A 13 6.93 -7.24 -3.31
C ARG A 13 7.08 -6.78 -1.87
N SER A 14 6.15 -5.97 -1.37
CA SER A 14 6.15 -5.56 0.04
C SER A 14 5.83 -6.73 0.95
N GLN A 15 4.88 -7.58 0.57
CA GLN A 15 4.55 -8.80 1.30
C GLN A 15 5.74 -9.76 1.38
N ALA A 16 6.40 -10.03 0.24
CA ALA A 16 7.56 -10.92 0.21
C ALA A 16 8.69 -10.42 1.14
N LEU A 17 8.87 -9.11 1.19
CA LEU A 17 9.87 -8.47 2.04
C LEU A 17 9.49 -8.55 3.53
N LEU A 18 8.20 -8.37 3.86
CA LEU A 18 7.66 -8.56 5.22
C LEU A 18 7.75 -10.01 5.70
N LEU A 19 7.45 -10.98 4.83
CA LEU A 19 7.57 -12.40 5.15
C LEU A 19 9.02 -12.81 5.42
N ALA A 20 9.96 -12.23 4.68
CA ALA A 20 11.38 -12.50 4.88
C ALA A 20 11.92 -11.88 6.17
N ARG A 21 11.48 -10.67 6.52
CA ARG A 21 11.97 -9.92 7.70
C ARG A 21 10.87 -9.05 8.32
N PRO A 22 10.00 -9.62 9.17
CA PRO A 22 8.89 -8.87 9.76
C PRO A 22 9.36 -7.78 10.74
N GLU A 23 10.47 -7.99 11.44
CA GLU A 23 10.95 -7.09 12.51
C GLU A 23 11.69 -5.84 11.98
N THR A 24 12.44 -5.98 10.88
CA THR A 24 13.29 -4.91 10.36
C THR A 24 12.61 -4.08 9.28
N THR A 25 11.63 -4.68 8.58
CA THR A 25 10.90 -4.02 7.50
C THR A 25 10.02 -2.90 8.02
N ARG A 26 10.16 -1.72 7.42
CA ARG A 26 9.37 -0.54 7.74
C ARG A 26 8.53 -0.12 6.55
N ILE A 27 7.25 0.12 6.80
CA ILE A 27 6.32 0.67 5.82
C ILE A 27 6.00 2.10 6.21
N THR A 28 6.11 3.03 5.26
CA THR A 28 5.83 4.44 5.47
C THR A 28 4.83 4.92 4.43
N THR A 29 3.72 5.47 4.92
CA THR A 29 2.69 6.09 4.09
C THR A 29 2.66 7.58 4.36
N THR A 30 2.90 8.38 3.34
CA THR A 30 2.79 9.83 3.38
C THR A 30 1.63 10.26 2.49
N TYR A 31 0.68 10.98 3.05
CA TYR A 31 -0.47 11.51 2.32
C TYR A 31 -0.43 13.05 2.37
N SER A 32 -0.43 13.68 1.20
CA SER A 32 -0.42 15.13 1.06
C SER A 32 -1.67 15.59 0.32
N HIS A 33 -2.46 16.43 0.99
CA HIS A 33 -3.62 17.10 0.42
C HIS A 33 -3.50 18.60 0.73
N LYS A 34 -3.83 19.47 -0.22
CA LYS A 34 -3.94 20.90 0.08
C LYS A 34 -5.32 21.15 0.70
N ARG A 35 -5.36 21.92 1.79
CA ARG A 35 -6.62 22.41 2.36
C ARG A 35 -7.22 23.44 1.40
N ALA A 36 -8.48 23.26 1.04
CA ALA A 36 -9.25 24.32 0.39
C ALA A 36 -9.48 25.41 1.44
N GLY A 37 -8.83 26.57 1.33
CA GLY A 37 -9.12 27.69 2.23
C GLY A 37 -7.98 28.61 2.64
N GLN A 38 -6.81 28.61 2.02
CA GLN A 38 -5.80 29.64 2.33
C GLN A 38 -4.96 30.01 1.11
N GLY A 39 -5.25 31.18 0.52
CA GLY A 39 -4.33 31.94 -0.34
C GLY A 39 -4.58 31.90 -1.85
N ASP A 40 -5.25 32.96 -2.31
CA ASP A 40 -5.15 33.68 -3.60
C ASP A 40 -5.76 33.14 -4.91
N THR A 41 -6.84 33.84 -5.28
CA THR A 41 -7.24 34.28 -6.63
C THR A 41 -7.61 33.18 -7.64
N ALA A 42 -8.92 32.90 -7.68
CA ALA A 42 -9.76 32.66 -8.86
C ALA A 42 -9.35 31.66 -9.96
N ASN A 43 -8.27 30.88 -9.81
CA ASN A 43 -7.85 29.87 -10.78
C ASN A 43 -7.29 28.58 -10.14
N SER A 44 -7.72 28.24 -8.91
CA SER A 44 -7.28 27.02 -8.25
C SER A 44 -8.23 25.85 -8.53
N GLY A 45 -8.06 25.20 -9.68
CA GLY A 45 -8.53 23.82 -9.83
C GLY A 45 -8.04 22.99 -8.65
N SER A 46 -8.94 22.22 -8.02
CA SER A 46 -8.63 21.33 -6.89
C SER A 46 -7.40 20.50 -7.24
N ARG A 47 -6.24 20.82 -6.65
CA ARG A 47 -5.02 20.05 -6.89
C ARG A 47 -5.23 18.65 -6.30
N PRO A 48 -5.02 17.58 -7.09
CA PRO A 48 -5.31 16.23 -6.62
C PRO A 48 -4.39 15.88 -5.45
N ALA A 49 -4.95 15.22 -4.43
CA ALA A 49 -4.17 14.68 -3.33
C ALA A 49 -3.13 13.68 -3.84
N ILE A 50 -1.95 13.67 -3.23
CA ILE A 50 -0.84 12.80 -3.64
C ILE A 50 -0.46 11.93 -2.44
N PHE A 51 -0.30 10.64 -2.70
CA PHE A 51 0.22 9.69 -1.72
C PHE A 51 1.56 9.11 -2.15
N HIS A 52 2.38 8.81 -1.15
CA HIS A 52 3.64 8.09 -1.29
C HIS A 52 3.62 6.93 -0.31
N VAL A 53 3.82 5.72 -0.79
CA VAL A 53 4.01 4.54 0.07
C VAL A 53 5.39 3.97 -0.19
N LYS A 54 6.11 3.66 0.87
CA LYS A 54 7.45 3.10 0.82
C LYS A 54 7.52 1.86 1.71
N THR A 55 8.18 0.82 1.22
CA THR A 55 8.56 -0.36 2.01
C THR A 55 10.08 -0.42 1.99
N TYR A 56 10.70 -0.36 3.15
CA TYR A 56 12.15 -0.29 3.32
C TYR A 56 12.60 -1.32 4.34
N ASP A 57 13.62 -2.11 4.00
CA ASP A 57 14.33 -2.95 4.96
C ASP A 57 15.79 -2.47 5.10
N PRO A 58 16.22 -2.07 6.30
CA PRO A 58 17.57 -1.57 6.53
C PRO A 58 18.64 -2.65 6.39
N VAL A 59 18.30 -3.93 6.58
CA VAL A 59 19.29 -5.02 6.53
C VAL A 59 19.63 -5.39 5.10
N SER A 60 18.64 -5.48 4.21
CA SER A 60 18.87 -5.74 2.79
C SER A 60 19.15 -4.49 1.95
N GLY A 61 18.89 -3.29 2.48
CA GLY A 61 18.95 -2.04 1.72
C GLY A 61 17.89 -1.93 0.61
N THR A 62 16.95 -2.89 0.54
CA THR A 62 15.92 -2.92 -0.49
C THR A 62 14.82 -1.92 -0.17
N CYS A 63 14.42 -1.13 -1.17
CA CYS A 63 13.36 -0.15 -0.98
C CYS A 63 12.44 -0.02 -2.19
N TYR A 64 11.15 -0.25 -1.96
CA TYR A 64 10.09 -0.10 -2.94
C TYR A 64 9.32 1.18 -2.68
N ARG A 65 9.05 1.95 -3.74
CA ARG A 65 8.26 3.19 -3.65
C ARG A 65 7.12 3.20 -4.65
N LEU A 66 5.92 3.47 -4.15
CA LEU A 66 4.72 3.75 -4.92
C LEU A 66 4.35 5.23 -4.76
N ARG A 67 3.97 5.86 -5.86
CA ARG A 67 3.39 7.22 -5.88
C ARG A 67 2.12 7.18 -6.70
N GLY A 68 1.04 7.76 -6.19
CA GLY A 68 -0.19 7.96 -6.93
C GLY A 68 -0.97 9.17 -6.45
N SER A 69 -2.00 9.51 -7.22
CA SER A 69 -3.01 10.52 -6.86
C SER A 69 -4.42 9.94 -6.80
N ARG A 70 -4.59 8.68 -7.23
CA ARG A 70 -5.89 8.01 -7.30
C ARG A 70 -6.28 7.44 -5.95
N THR A 71 -7.42 7.87 -5.41
CA THR A 71 -7.95 7.38 -4.13
C THR A 71 -8.19 5.87 -4.14
N ASN A 72 -8.64 5.30 -5.26
CA ASN A 72 -8.86 3.84 -5.38
C ASN A 72 -7.57 3.05 -5.16
N GLN A 73 -6.43 3.56 -5.63
CA GLN A 73 -5.13 2.92 -5.41
C GLN A 73 -4.69 3.03 -3.96
N LEU A 74 -4.91 4.18 -3.32
CA LEU A 74 -4.59 4.39 -1.91
C LEU A 74 -5.44 3.46 -1.02
N SER A 75 -6.75 3.38 -1.28
CA SER A 75 -7.66 2.50 -0.54
C SER A 75 -7.16 1.05 -0.58
N ARG A 76 -6.81 0.52 -1.75
CA ARG A 76 -6.23 -0.83 -1.89
C ARG A 76 -4.95 -1.01 -1.07
N VAL A 77 -4.03 -0.03 -1.09
CA VAL A 77 -2.80 -0.13 -0.29
C VAL A 77 -3.08 -0.13 1.21
N LEU A 78 -4.04 0.68 1.67
CA LEU A 78 -4.45 0.71 3.07
C LEU A 78 -5.15 -0.59 3.49
N SER A 79 -5.98 -1.17 2.62
CA SER A 79 -6.57 -2.49 2.85
C SER A 79 -5.49 -3.58 2.99
N ALA A 80 -4.43 -3.53 2.17
CA ALA A 80 -3.32 -4.48 2.25
C ALA A 80 -2.49 -4.31 3.54
N LEU A 81 -2.38 -3.08 4.04
CA LEU A 81 -1.74 -2.80 5.33
C LEU A 81 -2.55 -3.36 6.51
N GLY A 82 -3.88 -3.36 6.39
CA GLY A 82 -4.77 -3.92 7.39
C GLY A 82 -4.69 -5.45 7.51
N PRO A 83 -5.45 -6.04 8.44
CA PRO A 83 -5.42 -7.48 8.70
C PRO A 83 -6.14 -8.30 7.61
N ARG A 84 -7.07 -7.67 6.88
CA ARG A 84 -7.91 -8.36 5.87
C ARG A 84 -7.18 -8.67 4.55
N GLY A 85 -6.01 -8.09 4.30
CA GLY A 85 -5.33 -8.32 3.05
C GLY A 85 -6.06 -7.77 1.83
N VAL A 86 -5.58 -8.14 0.64
CA VAL A 86 -6.13 -7.68 -0.65
C VAL A 86 -5.99 -8.79 -1.69
N THR A 87 -6.98 -8.92 -2.57
CA THR A 87 -6.86 -9.76 -3.76
C THR A 87 -6.04 -9.04 -4.83
N VAL A 88 -4.99 -9.71 -5.29
CA VAL A 88 -4.13 -9.23 -6.37
C VAL A 88 -4.49 -9.97 -7.65
N THR A 89 -4.87 -9.22 -8.69
CA THR A 89 -5.18 -9.78 -10.01
C THR A 89 -3.88 -9.97 -10.78
N LYS A 90 -3.38 -11.20 -10.88
CA LYS A 90 -2.29 -11.51 -11.81
C LYS A 90 -2.84 -11.59 -13.23
N GLY A 91 -2.00 -11.28 -14.23
CA GLY A 91 -2.39 -11.02 -15.63
C GLY A 91 -3.09 -12.14 -16.39
N GLN A 92 -3.48 -13.25 -15.74
CA GLN A 92 -4.36 -14.27 -16.30
C GLN A 92 -5.75 -14.16 -15.67
N LYS A 93 -6.76 -14.13 -16.55
CA LYS A 93 -8.18 -13.99 -16.22
C LYS A 93 -8.63 -15.18 -15.36
N GLY A 94 -8.54 -15.05 -14.02
CA GLY A 94 -9.00 -16.07 -13.06
C GLY A 94 -8.04 -16.37 -11.91
N ASP A 95 -6.76 -16.00 -11.99
CA ASP A 95 -5.79 -16.27 -10.91
C ASP A 95 -5.76 -15.09 -9.92
N ASN A 96 -6.78 -15.03 -9.07
CA ASN A 96 -6.83 -14.08 -7.97
C ASN A 96 -6.01 -14.64 -6.81
N THR A 97 -4.78 -14.14 -6.63
CA THR A 97 -3.99 -14.50 -5.46
C THR A 97 -4.42 -13.64 -4.27
N GLU A 98 -4.89 -14.26 -3.19
CA GLU A 98 -5.19 -13.56 -1.95
C GLU A 98 -3.88 -13.27 -1.20
N VAL A 99 -3.57 -11.98 -1.05
CA VAL A 99 -2.40 -11.54 -0.28
C VAL A 99 -2.82 -11.36 1.17
N ARG A 100 -2.18 -12.12 2.08
CA ARG A 100 -2.32 -11.96 3.53
C ARG A 100 -2.07 -10.50 3.92
N GLY A 101 -2.91 -9.98 4.82
CA GLY A 101 -2.75 -8.63 5.37
C GLY A 101 -1.41 -8.43 6.06
N PHE A 102 -0.79 -7.27 5.85
CA PHE A 102 0.53 -6.98 6.42
C PHE A 102 0.48 -6.99 7.96
N ALA A 103 -0.63 -6.54 8.55
CA ALA A 103 -0.84 -6.61 9.98
C ALA A 103 -0.82 -8.05 10.54
N ASN A 104 -1.37 -9.03 9.81
CA ASN A 104 -1.36 -10.45 10.25
C ASN A 104 0.07 -11.01 10.23
N ILE A 105 0.85 -10.66 9.21
CA ILE A 105 2.26 -11.08 9.09
C ILE A 105 3.09 -10.47 10.24
N MET A 106 2.86 -9.20 10.56
CA MET A 106 3.57 -8.52 11.65
C MET A 106 3.15 -9.00 13.05
N ALA A 107 1.87 -9.29 13.24
CA ALA A 107 1.34 -9.79 14.50
C ALA A 107 1.66 -11.28 14.72
N ASN A 108 2.10 -11.99 13.68
CA ASN A 108 2.23 -13.44 13.66
C ASN A 108 0.95 -14.15 14.12
N VAL A 109 -0.21 -13.59 13.75
CA VAL A 109 -1.54 -14.13 14.08
C VAL A 109 -2.34 -14.24 12.80
N ASP A 110 -2.89 -15.43 12.56
CA ASP A 110 -3.89 -15.65 11.53
C ASP A 110 -5.24 -15.15 12.03
N ILE A 111 -5.53 -13.88 11.75
CA ILE A 111 -6.83 -13.29 12.05
C ILE A 111 -7.83 -13.75 10.97
N GLU A 112 -8.45 -14.90 11.19
CA GLU A 112 -9.59 -15.37 10.41
C GLU A 112 -10.81 -14.51 10.76
N TYR A 113 -11.18 -13.59 9.87
CA TYR A 113 -12.46 -12.91 9.98
C TYR A 113 -13.54 -13.86 9.45
N SER A 114 -14.36 -14.41 10.33
CA SER A 114 -15.59 -15.09 9.93
C SER A 114 -16.44 -14.11 9.12
N LYS A 115 -16.84 -14.55 7.92
CA LYS A 115 -17.85 -13.86 7.11
C LYS A 115 -19.10 -13.79 7.97
N THR A 116 -19.40 -12.61 8.50
CA THR A 116 -20.69 -12.36 9.14
C THR A 116 -21.65 -12.13 7.98
N ASP A 117 -22.58 -13.09 7.82
CA ASP A 117 -23.63 -13.10 6.78
C ASP A 117 -24.53 -11.86 6.82
#